data_AF-A0A923KMP7-F1
#
_entry.id   AF-A0A923KMP7-F1
#
_cell.length_a   1.000
_cell.length_b   1.000
_cell.length_c   1.000
_cell.angle_alpha   90.00
_cell.angle_beta   90.00
_cell.angle_gamma   90.00
#
_symmetry.space_group_name_H-M   'P 1'
#
loop_
_entity.id
_entity.type
_entity.pdbx_description
1 polymer ?
#
loop_
_entity_poly.entity_id
_entity_poly.type
_entity_poly.pdbx_seq_one_letter_code
_entity_poly.pdbx_strand_id
1 'polypeptide(L)' 'QSAQATPVTSVPEFIPIPLPASSAATVTPDIVIEIKRGAANVIVRWPQAAAAECASWLQNWLR' A
#
# COMPACT_ATOMS: atom_id res chain seq x y z
N GLN A 1 -42.08 37.24 12.49
CA GLN A 1 -41.38 36.21 13.28
C GLN A 1 -41.13 35.03 12.36
N SER A 2 -39.87 34.80 12.00
CA SER A 2 -39.49 33.67 11.15
C SER A 2 -38.29 33.02 11.83
N ALA A 3 -38.52 31.96 12.59
CA ALA A 3 -37.44 31.14 13.15
C ALA A 3 -36.91 30.24 12.04
N GLN A 4 -35.67 30.47 11.61
CA GLN A 4 -35.01 29.61 10.63
C GLN A 4 -34.27 28.50 11.39
N ALA A 5 -34.71 27.26 11.22
CA ALA A 5 -34.05 26.09 11.81
C ALA A 5 -32.76 25.79 11.04
N THR A 6 -31.62 25.89 11.71
CA THR A 6 -30.32 25.50 11.17
C THR A 6 -30.21 23.97 11.15
N PRO A 7 -29.96 23.34 9.98
CA PRO A 7 -29.75 21.90 9.93
C PRO A 7 -28.40 21.57 10.57
N VAL A 8 -28.42 20.84 11.69
CA VAL A 8 -27.19 20.31 12.30
C VAL A 8 -26.75 19.14 11.42
N THR A 9 -25.64 19.31 10.71
CA THR A 9 -25.01 18.20 9.98
C THR A 9 -24.11 17.50 10.97
N SER A 10 -24.50 16.33 11.45
CA SER A 10 -23.67 15.50 12.32
C SER A 10 -22.46 14.99 11.55
N VAL A 11 -21.27 15.45 11.91
CA VAL A 11 -20.01 14.94 11.36
C VAL A 11 -19.68 13.65 12.12
N PRO A 12 -19.37 12.53 11.44
CA PRO A 12 -18.95 11.30 12.11
C PRO A 12 -17.64 11.50 12.90
N GLU A 13 -17.56 10.89 14.07
CA GLU A 13 -16.39 10.96 14.96
C GLU A 13 -15.26 10.05 14.44
N PHE A 14 -14.04 10.57 14.39
CA PHE A 14 -12.85 9.78 14.05
C PHE A 14 -12.29 9.12 15.31
N ILE A 15 -12.24 7.79 15.30
CA ILE A 15 -11.66 7.00 16.40
C ILE A 15 -10.28 6.48 15.95
N PRO A 16 -9.17 6.94 16.52
CA PRO A 16 -7.84 6.41 16.20
C PRO A 16 -7.69 4.98 16.72
N ILE A 17 -7.34 4.05 15.83
CA ILE A 17 -7.03 2.66 16.18
C ILE A 17 -5.50 2.53 16.28
N PRO A 18 -4.93 2.21 17.46
CA PRO A 18 -3.51 2.00 17.59
C PRO A 18 -3.08 0.76 16.80
N LEU A 19 -2.17 0.94 15.85
CA LEU A 19 -1.53 -0.16 15.13
C LEU A 19 -0.41 -0.75 16.00
N PRO A 20 -0.19 -2.07 15.96
CA PRO A 20 0.93 -2.68 16.67
C PRO A 20 2.24 -2.03 16.17
N ALA A 21 3.11 -1.67 17.11
CA ALA A 21 4.43 -1.14 16.78
C ALA A 21 5.15 -2.20 15.93
N SER A 22 5.43 -1.85 14.67
CA SER A 22 6.28 -2.69 13.83
C SER A 22 7.63 -2.77 14.54
N SER A 23 7.97 -3.95 15.07
CA SER A 23 9.31 -4.21 15.57
C SER A 23 10.23 -4.01 14.38
N ALA A 24 10.85 -2.83 14.29
CA ALA A 24 11.80 -2.47 13.27
C ALA A 24 13.09 -3.28 13.48
N ALA A 25 12.99 -4.59 13.29
CA ALA A 25 14.12 -5.37 12.88
C ALA A 25 14.64 -4.71 11.60
N THR A 26 15.94 -4.56 11.49
CA THR A 26 16.66 -4.01 10.33
C THR A 26 16.56 -4.95 9.13
N VAL A 27 15.34 -5.42 8.83
CA VAL A 27 15.02 -6.23 7.67
C VAL A 27 15.02 -5.27 6.51
N THR A 28 16.10 -5.34 5.73
CA THR A 28 16.13 -4.73 4.41
C THR A 28 14.92 -5.24 3.63
N PRO A 29 13.94 -4.39 3.26
CA PRO A 29 12.69 -4.85 2.69
C PRO A 29 12.90 -5.48 1.30
N ASP A 30 12.14 -6.53 0.99
CA ASP A 30 12.09 -7.06 -0.37
C ASP A 30 11.33 -6.09 -1.30
N ILE A 31 11.78 -6.01 -2.55
CA ILE A 31 11.00 -5.51 -3.68
C ILE A 31 9.98 -6.57 -4.05
N VAL A 32 8.71 -6.20 -4.09
CA VAL A 32 7.61 -7.13 -4.42
C VAL A 32 6.94 -6.67 -5.70
N ILE A 33 6.90 -7.55 -6.70
CA ILE A 33 6.26 -7.30 -7.99
C ILE A 33 5.12 -8.32 -8.14
N GLU A 34 3.90 -7.82 -8.26
CA GLU A 34 2.71 -8.65 -8.47
C GLU A 34 2.31 -8.61 -9.94
N ILE A 35 2.19 -9.78 -10.56
CA ILE A 35 1.83 -9.95 -11.96
C ILE A 35 0.49 -10.69 -12.02
N LYS A 36 -0.51 -10.06 -12.65
CA LYS A 36 -1.85 -10.64 -12.84
C LYS A 36 -2.09 -10.89 -14.32
N ARG A 37 -2.39 -12.13 -14.70
CA ARG A 37 -2.72 -12.52 -16.08
C ARG A 37 -3.93 -13.45 -16.09
N GLY A 38 -5.09 -12.92 -16.50
CA GLY A 38 -6.36 -13.64 -16.41
C GLY A 38 -6.62 -14.04 -14.96
N ALA A 39 -6.82 -15.33 -14.70
CA ALA A 39 -6.99 -15.88 -13.36
C ALA A 39 -5.66 -16.16 -12.61
N ALA A 40 -4.51 -16.04 -13.28
CA ALA A 40 -3.21 -16.29 -12.65
C ALA A 40 -2.69 -15.06 -11.91
N ASN A 41 -2.11 -15.29 -10.74
CA ASN A 41 -1.39 -14.31 -9.93
C ASN A 41 0.00 -14.86 -9.61
N VAL A 42 1.03 -14.07 -9.89
CA VAL A 42 2.42 -14.40 -9.57
C VAL A 42 3.00 -13.26 -8.76
N ILE A 43 3.63 -13.58 -7.63
CA ILE A 43 4.36 -12.63 -6.81
C ILE A 43 5.84 -12.94 -6.93
N VAL A 44 6.61 -11.96 -7.40
CA VAL A 44 8.06 -12.02 -7.43
C VAL A 44 8.59 -11.19 -6.25
N ARG A 45 9.45 -11.80 -5.44
CA ARG A 45 10.14 -11.13 -4.34
C ARG A 45 11.61 -11.05 -4.67
N TRP A 46 12.17 -9.84 -4.59
CA TRP A 46 13.58 -9.58 -4.84
C TRP A 46 14.20 -8.91 -3.61
N PRO A 47 15.38 -9.32 -3.14
CA PRO A 47 16.06 -8.60 -2.07
C PRO A 47 16.43 -7.19 -2.54
N GLN A 48 16.33 -6.18 -1.65
CA GLN A 48 16.76 -4.81 -1.96
C GLN A 48 18.21 -4.74 -2.46
N ALA A 49 19.08 -5.62 -1.95
CA ALA A 49 20.49 -5.69 -2.33
C ALA A 49 20.70 -5.97 -3.82
N ALA A 50 19.73 -6.61 -4.49
CA ALA A 50 19.77 -6.92 -5.92
C ALA A 50 18.78 -6.05 -6.74
N ALA A 51 18.52 -4.82 -6.29
CA ALA A 51 17.60 -3.90 -6.97
C ALA A 51 17.99 -3.61 -8.43
N ALA A 52 19.29 -3.58 -8.74
CA ALA A 52 19.77 -3.37 -10.11
C ALA A 52 19.38 -4.53 -11.04
N GLU A 53 19.55 -5.77 -10.59
CA GLU A 53 19.13 -6.97 -11.35
C GLU A 53 17.62 -7.00 -11.54
N CYS A 54 16.86 -6.66 -10.49
CA CYS A 54 15.41 -6.51 -10.56
C CYS A 54 15.00 -5.49 -11.64
N ALA A 55 15.67 -4.34 -11.71
CA ALA A 55 15.39 -3.30 -12.70
C ALA A 55 15.70 -3.79 -14.13
N SER A 56 16.84 -4.46 -14.33
CA SER A 56 17.20 -5.03 -15.64
C SER A 56 16.21 -6.10 -16.10
N TRP A 57 15.81 -7.00 -15.20
CA TRP A 57 14.78 -8.00 -15.49
C TRP A 57 13.45 -7.35 -15.89
N LEU A 58 13.00 -6.36 -15.10
CA LEU A 58 11.72 -5.69 -15.35
C LEU A 58 11.71 -4.92 -16.68
N GLN A 59 12.80 -4.23 -17.01
CA GLN A 59 12.92 -3.52 -18.29
C GLN A 59 12.87 -4.47 -19.49
N ASN A 60 13.49 -5.65 -19.38
CA ASN A 60 13.43 -6.65 -20.44
C ASN A 60 12.03 -7.28 -20.56
N TRP A 61 11.30 -7.39 -19.45
CA TRP A 61 9.94 -7.94 -19.43
C TRP A 61 8.89 -6.96 -19.97
N LEU A 62 9.09 -5.65 -19.78
CA LEU A 62 8.18 -4.59 -20.25
C LEU A 62 8.39 -4.17 -21.71
N ARG A 63 9.42 -4.70 -22.38
CA ARG A 63 9.64 -4.52 -23.82
C ARG A 63 8.86 -5.57 -24.60
#